data_AF-A0A343TN16-F1
#
_entry.id   AF-A0A343TN16-F1
#
_cell.length_a   1.000
_cell.length_b   1.000
_cell.length_c   1.000
_cell.angle_alpha   90.00
_cell.angle_beta   90.00
_cell.angle_gamma   90.00
#
_symmetry.space_group_name_H-M   'P 1'
#
loop_
_entity.id
_entity.type
_entity.pdbx_description
1 polymer ?
#
loop_
_entity_poly.entity_id
_entity_poly.type
_entity_poly.pdbx_seq_one_letter_code
_entity_poly.pdbx_strand_id
1 'polypeptide(L)'
;MRTWERDRRLQEDRALTARVNVEFRLFGPFRDAAGTNQLAVETDANTYRELLGELEGRHPELEGELLDAEGTDLAGDTVVTKNGTDVRHLDGLETPVEDGDVVRAVPSVYGGSDTTSVHILLYDGFDELDAIGPYEVFDYAREFGVGIDPSYRTLEPVEQVTASHGTRILPDGTLPEPGASDAPDLLVVPGGGWSSRDGEASAWVEAQRGDVPRALSAHHRAGARVAGVCTGGLLLATAGLTDDRPAVTHASALEELRETGADVRDARVVDDGDLLTAGGVTSGLDLALYLVERIADPDVADTDVADPDVADRIATVIEYDRRFDVVRTAGTDATGGRDESEFD
;
A
#
# COMPACT_ATOMS: atom_id res chain seq x y z
N MET A 1 -27.62 -28.31 -59.63
CA MET A 1 -28.24 -27.30 -58.76
C MET A 1 -28.36 -27.72 -57.29
N ARG A 2 -27.99 -28.95 -56.87
CA ARG A 2 -28.07 -29.42 -55.46
C ARG A 2 -26.72 -29.57 -54.75
N THR A 3 -25.61 -29.45 -55.46
CA THR A 3 -24.24 -29.54 -54.91
C THR A 3 -23.71 -28.19 -54.47
N TRP A 4 -24.02 -27.11 -55.21
CA TRP A 4 -23.58 -25.75 -54.90
C TRP A 4 -24.23 -25.19 -53.62
N GLU A 5 -25.52 -25.49 -53.39
CA GLU A 5 -26.21 -25.14 -52.14
C GLU A 5 -25.72 -25.98 -50.95
N ARG A 6 -25.16 -27.18 -51.19
CA ARG A 6 -24.65 -28.07 -50.14
C ARG A 6 -23.22 -27.70 -49.74
N ASP A 7 -22.37 -27.34 -50.70
CA ASP A 7 -21.03 -26.81 -50.45
C ASP A 7 -21.08 -25.42 -49.81
N ARG A 8 -22.04 -24.58 -50.21
CA ARG A 8 -22.29 -23.29 -49.55
C ARG A 8 -22.79 -23.48 -48.12
N ARG A 9 -23.68 -24.44 -47.86
CA ARG A 9 -24.11 -24.77 -46.48
C ARG A 9 -22.99 -25.37 -45.64
N LEU A 10 -22.05 -26.12 -46.24
CA LEU A 10 -20.87 -26.65 -45.55
C LEU A 10 -19.76 -25.60 -45.35
N GLN A 11 -19.70 -24.55 -46.17
CA GLN A 11 -18.83 -23.38 -45.96
C GLN A 11 -19.46 -22.37 -44.99
N GLU A 12 -20.78 -22.22 -45.00
CA GLU A 12 -21.54 -21.43 -44.00
C GLU A 12 -21.55 -22.14 -42.63
N ASP A 13 -21.68 -23.48 -42.59
CA ASP A 13 -21.55 -24.28 -41.34
C ASP A 13 -20.09 -24.37 -40.85
N ARG A 14 -19.08 -24.16 -41.71
CA ARG A 14 -17.67 -24.02 -41.30
C ARG A 14 -17.28 -22.61 -40.88
N ALA A 15 -18.12 -21.62 -41.21
CA ALA A 15 -17.98 -20.24 -40.74
C ALA A 15 -18.69 -20.02 -39.39
N LEU A 16 -19.36 -21.04 -38.86
CA LEU A 16 -19.91 -21.11 -37.50
C LEU A 16 -18.92 -21.88 -36.61
N THR A 17 -18.44 -21.20 -35.57
CA THR A 17 -17.68 -21.72 -34.41
C THR A 17 -16.20 -22.10 -34.65
N ALA A 18 -15.38 -21.17 -35.15
CA ALA A 18 -13.95 -21.24 -34.88
C ALA A 18 -13.70 -20.74 -33.46
N ARG A 19 -13.44 -21.64 -32.51
CA ARG A 19 -13.06 -21.25 -31.16
C ARG A 19 -11.70 -20.55 -31.21
N VAL A 20 -11.60 -19.43 -30.52
CA VAL A 20 -10.40 -18.59 -30.45
C VAL A 20 -9.83 -18.65 -29.04
N ASN A 21 -8.52 -18.49 -28.92
CA ASN A 21 -7.83 -18.46 -27.64
C ASN A 21 -7.57 -17.01 -27.25
N VAL A 22 -8.00 -16.65 -26.05
CA VAL A 22 -7.84 -15.31 -25.48
C VAL A 22 -7.11 -15.43 -24.15
N GLU A 23 -6.18 -14.53 -23.88
CA GLU A 23 -5.51 -14.39 -22.59
C GLU A 23 -6.15 -13.25 -21.81
N PHE A 24 -6.77 -13.54 -20.67
CA PHE A 24 -7.17 -12.53 -19.71
C PHE A 24 -6.04 -12.24 -18.73
N ARG A 25 -5.83 -10.95 -18.46
CA ARG A 25 -5.02 -10.44 -17.35
C ARG A 25 -5.93 -9.68 -16.41
N LEU A 26 -6.01 -10.17 -15.18
CA LEU A 26 -6.92 -9.66 -14.15
C LEU A 26 -6.11 -8.95 -13.06
N PHE A 27 -6.72 -7.92 -12.48
CA PHE A 27 -6.07 -7.02 -11.52
C PHE A 27 -7.01 -6.75 -10.34
N GLY A 28 -6.42 -6.51 -9.16
CA GLY A 28 -7.15 -6.16 -7.94
C GLY A 28 -8.29 -7.15 -7.63
N PRO A 29 -9.50 -6.68 -7.32
CA PRO A 29 -10.65 -7.52 -7.00
C PRO A 29 -10.94 -8.62 -8.03
N PHE A 30 -10.72 -8.37 -9.32
CA PHE A 30 -10.97 -9.38 -10.35
C PHE A 30 -9.99 -10.56 -10.27
N ARG A 31 -8.73 -10.30 -9.89
CA ARG A 31 -7.74 -11.35 -9.64
C ARG A 31 -8.16 -12.17 -8.42
N ASP A 32 -8.60 -11.51 -7.36
CA ASP A 32 -8.93 -12.14 -6.09
C ASP A 32 -10.18 -13.02 -6.25
N ALA A 33 -11.19 -12.53 -6.97
CA ALA A 33 -12.39 -13.30 -7.35
C ALA A 33 -12.05 -14.48 -8.29
N ALA A 34 -11.16 -14.29 -9.27
CA ALA A 34 -10.77 -15.36 -10.17
C ALA A 34 -9.78 -16.38 -9.59
N GLY A 35 -9.13 -16.05 -8.46
CA GLY A 35 -8.05 -16.84 -7.86
C GLY A 35 -6.75 -16.89 -8.68
N THR A 36 -6.60 -16.06 -9.72
CA THR A 36 -5.42 -15.99 -10.58
C THR A 36 -5.35 -14.65 -11.32
N ASN A 37 -4.14 -14.20 -11.65
CA ASN A 37 -3.91 -12.97 -12.41
C ASN A 37 -3.90 -13.20 -13.94
N GLN A 38 -3.85 -14.45 -14.39
CA GLN A 38 -3.84 -14.82 -15.81
C GLN A 38 -4.73 -16.04 -16.06
N LEU A 39 -5.55 -15.94 -17.12
CA LEU A 39 -6.43 -17.02 -17.57
C LEU A 39 -6.34 -17.14 -19.09
N ALA A 40 -6.11 -18.35 -19.57
CA ALA A 40 -6.30 -18.68 -20.99
C ALA A 40 -7.72 -19.22 -21.19
N VAL A 41 -8.49 -18.56 -22.04
CA VAL A 41 -9.88 -18.87 -22.33
C VAL A 41 -10.03 -19.23 -23.80
N GLU A 42 -10.46 -20.46 -24.06
CA GLU A 42 -10.90 -20.89 -25.38
C GLU A 42 -12.41 -20.64 -25.51
N THR A 43 -12.81 -19.71 -26.37
CA THR A 43 -14.18 -19.17 -26.47
C THR A 43 -14.70 -19.17 -27.90
N ASP A 44 -16.02 -19.20 -28.08
CA ASP A 44 -16.71 -18.90 -29.34
C ASP A 44 -17.42 -17.53 -29.33
N ALA A 45 -17.14 -16.70 -28.33
CA ALA A 45 -17.60 -15.32 -28.23
C ALA A 45 -17.14 -14.51 -29.45
N ASN A 46 -18.07 -13.77 -30.04
CA ASN A 46 -17.81 -12.91 -31.18
C ASN A 46 -17.48 -11.48 -30.75
N THR A 47 -17.97 -11.07 -29.57
CA THR A 47 -17.80 -9.72 -29.03
C THR A 47 -17.22 -9.75 -27.61
N TYR A 48 -16.62 -8.64 -27.18
CA TYR A 48 -16.12 -8.50 -25.81
C TYR A 48 -17.24 -8.59 -24.77
N ARG A 49 -18.48 -8.22 -25.10
CA ARG A 49 -19.66 -8.48 -24.27
C ARG A 49 -19.84 -9.97 -23.97
N GLU A 50 -19.90 -10.79 -25.02
CA GLU A 50 -20.10 -12.24 -24.90
C GLU A 50 -18.93 -12.89 -24.15
N LEU A 51 -17.71 -12.42 -24.43
CA LEU A 51 -16.49 -12.91 -23.82
C LEU A 51 -16.42 -12.62 -22.31
N LEU A 52 -16.77 -11.39 -21.88
CA LEU A 52 -16.80 -11.03 -20.47
C LEU A 52 -17.92 -11.77 -19.73
N GLY A 53 -19.10 -11.92 -20.34
CA GLY A 53 -20.19 -12.71 -19.78
C GLY A 53 -19.85 -14.20 -19.65
N GLU A 54 -19.07 -14.77 -20.58
CA GLU A 54 -18.54 -16.13 -20.44
C GLU A 54 -17.58 -16.22 -19.25
N LEU A 55 -16.73 -15.21 -19.04
CA LEU A 55 -15.79 -15.17 -17.92
C LEU A 55 -16.53 -15.11 -16.57
N GLU A 56 -17.52 -14.23 -16.41
CA GLU A 56 -18.38 -14.16 -15.21
C GLU A 56 -19.15 -15.48 -15.01
N GLY A 57 -19.65 -16.10 -16.08
CA GLY A 57 -20.32 -17.40 -15.98
C GLY A 57 -19.41 -18.56 -15.54
N ARG A 58 -18.09 -18.45 -15.78
CA ARG A 58 -17.08 -19.44 -15.37
C ARG A 58 -16.54 -19.19 -13.96
N HIS A 59 -16.60 -17.94 -13.50
CA HIS A 59 -16.14 -17.48 -12.19
C HIS A 59 -17.29 -16.70 -11.54
N PRO A 60 -18.21 -17.38 -10.82
CA PRO A 60 -19.38 -16.75 -10.22
C PRO A 60 -19.03 -15.58 -9.27
N GLU A 61 -17.82 -15.58 -8.71
CA GLU A 61 -17.30 -14.50 -7.88
C GLU A 61 -17.06 -13.18 -8.66
N LEU A 62 -17.04 -13.24 -10.00
CA LEU A 62 -16.95 -12.07 -10.89
C LEU A 62 -18.32 -11.58 -11.38
N GLU A 63 -19.43 -12.24 -11.03
CA GLU A 63 -20.76 -11.87 -11.54
C GLU A 63 -21.13 -10.43 -11.11
N GLY A 64 -21.31 -9.55 -12.09
CA GLY A 64 -21.64 -8.13 -11.85
C GLY A 64 -20.42 -7.24 -11.57
N GLU A 65 -19.21 -7.80 -11.62
CA GLU A 65 -17.95 -7.08 -11.40
C GLU A 65 -17.32 -6.60 -12.73
N LEU A 66 -17.60 -7.26 -13.85
CA LEU A 66 -17.09 -6.88 -15.17
C LEU A 66 -18.15 -6.22 -16.04
N LEU A 67 -19.38 -6.73 -15.98
CA LEU A 67 -20.55 -6.20 -16.68
C LEU A 67 -21.58 -5.65 -15.69
N ASP A 68 -22.30 -4.59 -16.09
CA ASP A 68 -23.41 -4.08 -15.28
C ASP A 68 -24.52 -5.13 -15.09
N ALA A 69 -25.46 -4.86 -14.17
CA ALA A 69 -26.54 -5.80 -13.86
C ALA A 69 -27.46 -6.14 -15.06
N GLU A 70 -27.45 -5.33 -16.13
CA GLU A 70 -28.21 -5.56 -17.36
C GLU A 70 -27.38 -6.30 -18.43
N GLY A 71 -26.07 -6.48 -18.19
CA GLY A 71 -25.10 -7.00 -19.15
C GLY A 71 -24.92 -6.08 -20.36
N THR A 72 -25.31 -4.80 -20.25
CA THR A 72 -25.38 -3.84 -21.37
C THR A 72 -24.16 -2.94 -21.49
N ASP A 73 -23.47 -2.66 -20.38
CA ASP A 73 -22.24 -1.89 -20.32
C ASP A 73 -21.25 -2.52 -19.32
N LEU A 74 -20.04 -1.97 -19.23
CA LEU A 74 -19.04 -2.36 -18.23
C LEU A 74 -19.52 -1.99 -16.82
N ALA A 75 -19.22 -2.83 -15.84
CA ALA A 75 -19.59 -2.58 -14.44
C ALA A 75 -18.82 -1.38 -13.88
N GLY A 76 -19.55 -0.42 -13.30
CA GLY A 76 -18.96 0.77 -12.69
C GLY A 76 -18.10 1.53 -13.69
N ASP A 77 -16.87 1.83 -13.30
CA ASP A 77 -15.94 2.53 -14.19
C ASP A 77 -15.03 1.56 -14.99
N THR A 78 -15.10 0.24 -14.78
CA THR A 78 -14.17 -0.80 -15.30
C THR A 78 -13.57 -0.50 -16.68
N VAL A 79 -12.24 -0.59 -16.78
CA VAL A 79 -11.49 -0.49 -18.03
C VAL A 79 -11.20 -1.88 -18.57
N VAL A 80 -11.70 -2.14 -19.78
CA VAL A 80 -11.32 -3.33 -20.53
C VAL A 80 -10.51 -2.92 -21.75
N THR A 81 -9.38 -3.59 -21.99
CA THR A 81 -8.53 -3.33 -23.16
C THR A 81 -8.39 -4.56 -24.03
N LYS A 82 -8.39 -4.36 -25.36
CA LYS A 82 -7.96 -5.30 -26.38
C LYS A 82 -6.52 -4.99 -26.77
N ASN A 83 -5.58 -5.90 -26.49
CA ASN A 83 -4.17 -5.76 -26.87
C ASN A 83 -3.55 -4.40 -26.46
N GLY A 84 -3.98 -3.87 -25.30
CA GLY A 84 -3.53 -2.58 -24.76
C GLY A 84 -4.32 -1.34 -25.21
N THR A 85 -5.34 -1.49 -26.06
CA THR A 85 -6.25 -0.40 -26.45
C THR A 85 -7.58 -0.55 -25.72
N ASP A 86 -8.03 0.49 -25.01
CA ASP A 86 -9.34 0.51 -24.35
C ASP A 86 -10.47 0.24 -25.35
N VAL A 87 -11.37 -0.68 -25.02
CA VAL A 87 -12.49 -1.05 -25.91
C VAL A 87 -13.41 0.14 -26.18
N ARG A 88 -13.48 1.14 -25.29
CA ARG A 88 -14.21 2.40 -25.48
C ARG A 88 -13.61 3.26 -26.60
N HIS A 89 -12.35 3.03 -26.96
CA HIS A 89 -11.69 3.64 -28.12
C HIS A 89 -11.76 2.77 -29.39
N LEU A 90 -12.43 1.62 -29.30
CA LEU A 90 -12.78 0.73 -30.41
C LEU A 90 -14.30 0.77 -30.63
N ASP A 91 -14.97 -0.38 -30.69
CA ASP A 91 -16.42 -0.50 -30.86
C ASP A 91 -17.14 -0.78 -29.51
N GLY A 92 -16.54 -0.39 -28.39
CA GLY A 92 -17.06 -0.66 -27.05
C GLY A 92 -17.14 -2.15 -26.76
N LEU A 93 -18.18 -2.59 -26.06
CA LEU A 93 -18.44 -4.01 -25.81
C LEU A 93 -18.78 -4.82 -27.07
N GLU A 94 -19.08 -4.16 -28.19
CA GLU A 94 -19.28 -4.81 -29.49
C GLU A 94 -17.96 -5.03 -30.26
N THR A 95 -16.82 -4.65 -29.66
CA THR A 95 -15.49 -4.92 -30.22
C THR A 95 -15.34 -6.41 -30.54
N PRO A 96 -14.90 -6.80 -31.75
CA PRO A 96 -14.79 -8.20 -32.14
C PRO A 96 -13.63 -8.89 -31.42
N VAL A 97 -13.85 -10.12 -30.99
CA VAL A 97 -12.83 -11.00 -30.40
C VAL A 97 -12.01 -11.65 -31.51
N GLU A 98 -10.69 -11.64 -31.37
CA GLU A 98 -9.77 -12.29 -32.30
C GLU A 98 -8.89 -13.32 -31.58
N ASP A 99 -8.44 -14.34 -32.32
CA ASP A 99 -7.51 -15.35 -31.79
C ASP A 99 -6.17 -14.72 -31.40
N GLY A 100 -5.74 -15.00 -30.17
CA GLY A 100 -4.55 -14.41 -29.56
C GLY A 100 -4.78 -13.06 -28.89
N ASP A 101 -6.02 -12.59 -28.75
CA ASP A 101 -6.30 -11.36 -28.00
C ASP A 101 -5.81 -11.46 -26.56
N VAL A 102 -5.12 -10.41 -26.12
CA VAL A 102 -4.77 -10.19 -24.71
C VAL A 102 -5.73 -9.16 -24.15
N VAL A 103 -6.67 -9.64 -23.34
CA VAL A 103 -7.68 -8.84 -22.66
C VAL A 103 -7.17 -8.45 -21.29
N ARG A 104 -7.13 -7.16 -20.99
CA ARG A 104 -6.91 -6.69 -19.61
C ARG A 104 -8.22 -6.14 -19.09
N ALA A 105 -8.70 -6.68 -17.99
CA ALA A 105 -9.79 -6.11 -17.23
C ALA A 105 -9.19 -5.46 -15.98
N VAL A 106 -9.32 -4.15 -15.88
CA VAL A 106 -8.82 -3.35 -14.78
C VAL A 106 -10.03 -2.63 -14.20
N PRO A 107 -10.36 -2.76 -12.91
CA PRO A 107 -11.37 -1.90 -12.33
C PRO A 107 -10.89 -0.46 -12.57
N SER A 108 -11.72 0.42 -13.12
CA SER A 108 -11.29 1.81 -13.25
C SER A 108 -11.29 2.40 -11.87
N VAL A 109 -10.08 2.50 -11.36
CA VAL A 109 -9.78 3.14 -10.13
C VAL A 109 -9.76 4.64 -10.43
N TYR A 110 -10.93 5.30 -10.45
CA TYR A 110 -10.96 6.65 -9.90
C TYR A 110 -10.74 6.49 -8.38
N GLY A 111 -9.49 6.28 -7.96
CA GLY A 111 -9.06 6.15 -6.55
C GLY A 111 -9.98 5.29 -5.66
N GLY A 112 -9.71 3.98 -5.56
CA GLY A 112 -10.59 3.05 -4.85
C GLY A 112 -10.23 1.56 -4.94
N SER A 113 -8.95 1.18 -5.04
CA SER A 113 -8.48 0.36 -3.92
C SER A 113 -8.42 1.30 -2.73
N ASP A 114 -8.59 0.84 -1.50
CA ASP A 114 -8.18 1.62 -0.32
C ASP A 114 -6.65 1.83 -0.40
N THR A 115 -6.22 2.72 -1.31
CA THR A 115 -4.83 3.03 -1.58
C THR A 115 -4.38 3.81 -0.37
N THR A 116 -3.61 3.14 0.48
CA THR A 116 -3.06 3.75 1.67
C THR A 116 -2.07 4.83 1.24
N SER A 117 -2.46 6.09 1.45
CA SER A 117 -1.61 7.24 1.24
C SER A 117 -0.52 7.27 2.32
N VAL A 118 0.74 7.19 1.90
CA VAL A 118 1.90 7.19 2.81
C VAL A 118 2.71 8.45 2.58
N HIS A 119 2.70 9.36 3.55
CA HIS A 119 3.48 10.58 3.48
C HIS A 119 4.72 10.47 4.38
N ILE A 120 5.90 10.68 3.81
CA ILE A 120 7.15 10.76 4.55
C ILE A 120 7.50 12.23 4.73
N LEU A 121 7.45 12.71 5.98
CA LEU A 121 7.66 14.11 6.32
C LEU A 121 9.15 14.46 6.36
N LEU A 122 9.61 15.22 5.38
CA LEU A 122 10.98 15.71 5.29
C LEU A 122 11.15 17.07 5.96
N TYR A 123 12.31 17.27 6.57
CA TYR A 123 12.79 18.54 7.13
C TYR A 123 14.31 18.59 7.01
N ASP A 124 14.92 19.77 6.93
CA ASP A 124 16.38 19.86 6.79
C ASP A 124 17.11 19.16 7.95
N GLY A 125 18.16 18.40 7.63
CA GLY A 125 18.96 17.67 8.60
C GLY A 125 18.36 16.34 9.06
N PHE A 126 17.32 15.82 8.39
CA PHE A 126 16.90 14.43 8.55
C PHE A 126 18.01 13.45 8.11
N ASP A 127 18.08 12.25 8.67
CA ASP A 127 19.03 11.22 8.22
C ASP A 127 18.51 10.51 6.96
N GLU A 128 19.33 10.42 5.90
CA GLU A 128 18.91 9.97 4.57
C GLU A 128 18.13 8.66 4.58
N LEU A 129 18.71 7.63 5.21
CA LEU A 129 18.18 6.28 5.12
C LEU A 129 16.89 6.10 5.93
N ASP A 130 16.61 6.99 6.89
CA ASP A 130 15.38 6.98 7.68
C ASP A 130 14.15 7.33 6.83
N ALA A 131 14.33 8.09 5.75
CA ALA A 131 13.27 8.43 4.80
C ALA A 131 13.35 7.60 3.51
N ILE A 132 14.56 7.47 2.95
CA ILE A 132 14.78 6.78 1.66
C ILE A 132 14.52 5.28 1.78
N GLY A 133 14.92 4.66 2.91
CA GLY A 133 14.71 3.23 3.12
C GLY A 133 13.21 2.86 3.10
N PRO A 134 12.37 3.49 3.94
CA PRO A 134 10.93 3.28 3.88
C PRO A 134 10.32 3.59 2.52
N TYR A 135 10.71 4.70 1.87
CA TYR A 135 10.20 5.06 0.55
C TYR A 135 10.45 3.96 -0.49
N GLU A 136 11.68 3.44 -0.57
CA GLU A 136 12.06 2.37 -1.50
C GLU A 136 11.17 1.13 -1.33
N VAL A 137 10.91 0.74 -0.08
CA VAL A 137 10.07 -0.42 0.24
C VAL A 137 8.61 -0.17 -0.17
N PHE A 138 8.05 1.01 0.14
CA PHE A 138 6.69 1.36 -0.23
C PHE A 138 6.49 1.47 -1.75
N ASP A 139 7.48 2.02 -2.46
CA ASP A 139 7.40 2.16 -3.92
C ASP A 139 7.50 0.80 -4.63
N TYR A 140 8.35 -0.12 -4.15
CA TYR A 140 8.30 -1.51 -4.65
C TYR A 140 6.97 -2.19 -4.31
N ALA A 141 6.39 -1.96 -3.13
CA ALA A 141 5.08 -2.53 -2.78
C ALA A 141 3.99 -2.05 -3.77
N ARG A 142 4.00 -0.76 -4.11
CA ARG A 142 3.15 -0.18 -5.16
C ARG A 142 3.40 -0.85 -6.52
N GLU A 143 4.65 -0.97 -6.96
CA GLU A 143 5.01 -1.66 -8.22
C GLU A 143 4.51 -3.11 -8.22
N PHE A 144 4.49 -3.72 -7.06
CA PHE A 144 4.07 -5.09 -6.81
C PHE A 144 2.55 -5.29 -6.68
N GLY A 145 1.78 -4.20 -6.79
CA GLY A 145 0.32 -4.22 -6.82
C GLY A 145 -0.33 -4.09 -5.44
N VAL A 146 0.43 -3.72 -4.40
CA VAL A 146 -0.16 -3.32 -3.11
C VAL A 146 -0.75 -1.93 -3.27
N GLY A 147 -1.95 -1.70 -2.73
CA GLY A 147 -2.60 -0.39 -2.72
C GLY A 147 -1.90 0.59 -1.77
N ILE A 148 -0.69 1.03 -2.11
CA ILE A 148 0.10 2.01 -1.35
C ILE A 148 0.56 3.12 -2.32
N ASP A 149 0.51 4.37 -1.87
CA ASP A 149 1.00 5.52 -2.62
C ASP A 149 1.95 6.36 -1.75
N PRO A 150 3.28 6.15 -1.84
CA PRO A 150 4.25 6.91 -1.06
C PRO A 150 4.55 8.26 -1.70
N SER A 151 4.76 9.29 -0.87
CA SER A 151 5.28 10.59 -1.33
C SER A 151 6.10 11.31 -0.26
N TYR A 152 7.06 12.11 -0.70
CA TYR A 152 7.84 13.01 0.16
C TYR A 152 7.09 14.32 0.37
N ARG A 153 6.79 14.65 1.62
CA ARG A 153 6.05 15.87 1.99
C ARG A 153 6.87 16.75 2.91
N THR A 154 6.58 18.04 2.89
CA THR A 154 7.17 19.06 3.77
C THR A 154 6.07 19.87 4.44
N LEU A 155 6.32 20.50 5.59
CA LEU A 155 5.29 21.33 6.23
C LEU A 155 5.00 22.63 5.45
N GLU A 156 6.03 23.16 4.80
CA GLU A 156 5.97 24.41 4.05
C GLU A 156 6.49 24.19 2.62
N PRO A 157 6.06 24.99 1.63
CA PRO A 157 6.56 24.88 0.27
C PRO A 157 8.06 25.19 0.22
N VAL A 158 8.86 24.21 -0.20
CA VAL A 158 10.32 24.34 -0.39
C VAL A 158 10.75 23.76 -1.73
N GLU A 159 11.81 24.31 -2.33
CA GLU A 159 12.36 23.80 -3.59
C GLU A 159 13.23 22.56 -3.40
N GLN A 160 13.79 22.37 -2.21
CA GLN A 160 14.58 21.21 -1.83
C GLN A 160 14.68 21.08 -0.31
N VAL A 161 14.86 19.86 0.17
CA VAL A 161 15.28 19.53 1.52
C VAL A 161 16.68 18.93 1.48
N THR A 162 17.56 19.33 2.40
CA THR A 162 18.93 18.83 2.53
C THR A 162 19.03 17.90 3.74
N ALA A 163 19.30 16.62 3.49
CA ALA A 163 19.55 15.61 4.52
C ALA A 163 20.89 15.82 5.23
N SER A 164 21.12 15.12 6.34
CA SER A 164 22.25 15.33 7.25
C SER A 164 23.63 15.06 6.62
N HIS A 165 23.72 14.18 5.62
CA HIS A 165 24.95 13.94 4.84
C HIS A 165 25.01 14.70 3.50
N GLY A 166 24.08 15.64 3.27
CA GLY A 166 24.10 16.58 2.14
C GLY A 166 23.33 16.11 0.90
N THR A 167 22.61 14.99 0.98
CA THR A 167 21.67 14.58 -0.07
C THR A 167 20.57 15.62 -0.20
N ARG A 168 20.22 16.01 -1.42
CA ARG A 168 19.18 17.00 -1.70
C ARG A 168 18.01 16.33 -2.39
N ILE A 169 16.82 16.46 -1.80
CA ILE A 169 15.58 15.85 -2.29
C ILE A 169 14.61 16.97 -2.69
N LEU A 170 13.99 16.82 -3.86
CA LEU A 170 12.86 17.64 -4.29
C LEU A 170 11.59 16.98 -3.72
N PRO A 171 10.86 17.60 -2.78
CA PRO A 171 9.63 17.02 -2.24
C PRO A 171 8.49 17.07 -3.27
N ASP A 172 7.54 16.15 -3.16
CA ASP A 172 6.35 16.06 -4.02
C ASP A 172 5.30 17.12 -3.68
N GLY A 173 5.43 17.78 -2.53
CA GLY A 173 4.62 18.93 -2.13
C GLY A 173 4.57 19.15 -0.63
N THR A 174 3.58 19.92 -0.20
CA THR A 174 3.30 20.15 1.22
C THR A 174 2.42 19.04 1.78
N LEU A 175 2.58 18.75 3.07
CA LEU A 175 1.69 17.87 3.82
C LEU A 175 0.27 18.48 3.81
N PRO A 176 -0.76 17.74 3.37
CA PRO A 176 -2.13 18.23 3.40
C PRO A 176 -2.62 18.51 4.82
N GLU A 177 -3.71 19.28 4.94
CA GLU A 177 -4.28 19.61 6.24
C GLU A 177 -4.84 18.35 6.94
N PRO A 178 -4.73 18.25 8.28
CA PRO A 178 -5.28 17.13 9.02
C PRO A 178 -6.78 16.90 8.74
N GLY A 179 -7.13 15.68 8.33
CA GLY A 179 -8.52 15.29 8.03
C GLY A 179 -9.06 15.79 6.68
N ALA A 180 -8.21 16.41 5.86
CA ALA A 180 -8.53 16.64 4.44
C ALA A 180 -8.68 15.31 3.69
N SER A 181 -9.37 15.32 2.55
CA SER A 181 -9.59 14.11 1.74
C SER A 181 -8.30 13.52 1.16
N ASP A 182 -7.26 14.33 1.05
CA ASP A 182 -5.91 13.97 0.59
C ASP A 182 -4.90 13.86 1.74
N ALA A 183 -5.36 13.91 3.00
CA ALA A 183 -4.50 13.66 4.16
C ALA A 183 -3.97 12.21 4.14
N PRO A 184 -2.77 11.96 4.68
CA PRO A 184 -2.21 10.62 4.69
C PRO A 184 -2.98 9.67 5.61
N ASP A 185 -3.09 8.42 5.18
CA ASP A 185 -3.48 7.31 6.04
C ASP A 185 -2.34 6.91 6.99
N LEU A 186 -1.10 7.06 6.51
CA LEU A 186 0.13 6.83 7.27
C LEU A 186 1.10 8.01 7.09
N LEU A 187 1.48 8.63 8.21
CA LEU A 187 2.50 9.67 8.26
C LEU A 187 3.77 9.14 8.91
N VAL A 188 4.86 9.06 8.14
CA VAL A 188 6.18 8.62 8.61
C VAL A 188 7.07 9.83 8.85
N VAL A 189 7.73 9.89 10.00
CA VAL A 189 8.72 10.92 10.33
C VAL A 189 10.11 10.28 10.52
N PRO A 190 11.13 10.71 9.75
CA PRO A 190 12.50 10.26 9.92
C PRO A 190 13.12 10.85 11.19
N GLY A 191 14.29 10.33 11.57
CA GLY A 191 15.16 10.95 12.57
C GLY A 191 16.15 11.91 11.93
N GLY A 192 17.27 12.14 12.62
CA GLY A 192 18.34 13.02 12.17
C GLY A 192 18.92 13.87 13.29
N GLY A 193 20.20 13.70 13.60
CA GLY A 193 20.97 14.67 14.40
C GLY A 193 20.42 15.02 15.79
N TRP A 194 19.70 14.15 16.49
CA TRP A 194 19.14 14.46 17.82
C TRP A 194 20.19 14.83 18.86
N SER A 195 21.32 14.09 18.88
CA SER A 195 22.43 14.38 19.78
C SER A 195 23.23 15.63 19.38
N SER A 196 23.04 16.13 18.17
CA SER A 196 23.71 17.32 17.63
C SER A 196 22.97 18.60 18.04
N ARG A 197 23.04 18.95 19.32
CA ARG A 197 22.28 20.07 19.93
C ARG A 197 22.65 21.46 19.39
N ASP A 198 23.84 21.59 18.84
CA ASP A 198 24.35 22.85 18.25
C ASP A 198 24.11 22.94 16.74
N GLY A 199 23.42 21.96 16.14
CA GLY A 199 23.09 21.96 14.72
C GLY A 199 22.03 23.01 14.36
N GLU A 200 22.05 23.50 13.11
CA GLU A 200 21.06 24.44 12.59
C GLU A 200 19.80 23.74 12.04
N ALA A 201 19.92 22.44 11.73
CA ALA A 201 18.86 21.62 11.18
C ALA A 201 19.04 20.16 11.64
N SER A 202 18.05 19.62 12.34
CA SER A 202 18.01 18.25 12.87
C SER A 202 16.65 17.98 13.51
N ALA A 203 16.38 16.71 13.86
CA ALA A 203 15.21 16.31 14.66
C ALA A 203 15.15 17.05 16.01
N TRP A 204 16.31 17.35 16.63
CA TRP A 204 16.33 18.15 17.85
C TRP A 204 15.86 19.58 17.60
N VAL A 205 16.34 20.22 16.53
CA VAL A 205 15.91 21.57 16.16
C VAL A 205 14.40 21.59 15.86
N GLU A 206 13.90 20.59 15.15
CA GLU A 206 12.46 20.46 14.86
C GLU A 206 11.61 20.23 16.12
N ALA A 207 12.10 19.45 17.09
CA ALA A 207 11.47 19.31 18.39
C ALA A 207 11.36 20.65 19.13
N GLN A 208 12.43 21.45 19.10
CA GLN A 208 12.49 22.76 19.75
C GLN A 208 11.61 23.81 19.04
N ARG A 209 11.49 23.75 17.71
CA ARG A 209 10.58 24.60 16.93
C ARG A 209 9.12 24.25 17.20
N GLY A 210 8.83 22.95 17.30
CA GLY A 210 7.51 22.43 17.63
C GLY A 210 6.53 22.38 16.46
N ASP A 211 6.92 22.74 15.25
CA ASP A 211 6.05 22.66 14.06
C ASP A 211 5.80 21.19 13.66
N VAL A 212 6.88 20.41 13.53
CA VAL A 212 6.80 18.97 13.22
C VAL A 212 6.02 18.19 14.29
N PRO A 213 6.33 18.29 15.61
CA PRO A 213 5.53 17.64 16.64
C PRO A 213 4.04 18.03 16.62
N ARG A 214 3.71 19.30 16.37
CA ARG A 214 2.32 19.75 16.26
C ARG A 214 1.61 19.13 15.07
N ALA A 215 2.27 19.05 13.91
CA ALA A 215 1.73 18.43 12.71
C ALA A 215 1.46 16.93 12.94
N LEU A 216 2.42 16.21 13.54
CA LEU A 216 2.27 14.78 13.89
C LEU A 216 1.06 14.55 14.81
N SER A 217 0.97 15.32 15.89
CA SER A 217 -0.14 15.23 16.84
C SER A 217 -1.49 15.55 16.19
N ALA A 218 -1.54 16.53 15.28
CA ALA A 218 -2.76 16.92 14.59
C ALA A 218 -3.25 15.85 13.61
N HIS A 219 -2.35 15.24 12.83
CA HIS A 219 -2.68 14.15 11.90
C HIS A 219 -3.12 12.90 12.63
N HIS A 220 -2.42 12.52 13.71
CA HIS A 220 -2.82 11.41 14.57
C HIS A 220 -4.23 11.62 15.13
N ARG A 221 -4.53 12.82 15.66
CA ARG A 221 -5.88 13.17 16.13
C ARG A 221 -6.95 13.16 15.04
N ALA A 222 -6.56 13.34 13.77
CA ALA A 222 -7.45 13.27 12.63
C ALA A 222 -7.64 11.84 12.08
N GLY A 223 -6.98 10.83 12.68
CA GLY A 223 -7.14 9.42 12.34
C GLY A 223 -6.01 8.81 11.52
N ALA A 224 -4.96 9.57 11.19
CA ALA A 224 -3.79 9.02 10.51
C ALA A 224 -2.98 8.13 11.47
N ARG A 225 -2.49 6.98 10.97
CA ARG A 225 -1.43 6.25 11.67
C ARG A 225 -0.15 7.04 11.57
N VAL A 226 0.66 7.03 12.63
CA VAL A 226 1.93 7.77 12.65
C VAL A 226 3.08 6.84 12.99
N ALA A 227 4.18 6.97 12.25
CA ALA A 227 5.36 6.14 12.44
C ALA A 227 6.64 6.96 12.54
N GLY A 228 7.54 6.58 13.45
CA GLY A 228 8.81 7.27 13.65
C GLY A 228 9.99 6.33 13.45
N VAL A 229 10.96 6.72 12.63
CA VAL A 229 12.20 5.96 12.42
C VAL A 229 13.34 6.65 13.17
N CYS A 230 14.23 5.87 13.80
CA CYS A 230 15.41 6.40 14.48
C CYS A 230 14.99 7.47 15.51
N THR A 231 15.64 8.63 15.53
CA THR A 231 15.28 9.73 16.44
C THR A 231 13.96 10.42 16.09
N GLY A 232 13.28 10.04 15.01
CA GLY A 232 11.89 10.41 14.74
C GLY A 232 10.94 9.94 15.85
N GLY A 233 11.29 8.86 16.56
CA GLY A 233 10.60 8.45 17.78
C GLY A 233 10.59 9.54 18.87
N LEU A 234 11.61 10.40 18.94
CA LEU A 234 11.63 11.51 19.90
C LEU A 234 10.83 12.73 19.42
N LEU A 235 10.62 12.89 18.11
CA LEU A 235 9.65 13.86 17.59
C LEU A 235 8.21 13.44 17.93
N LEU A 236 7.91 12.14 17.85
CA LEU A 236 6.64 11.57 18.32
C LEU A 236 6.46 11.73 19.84
N ALA A 237 7.52 11.51 20.62
CA ALA A 237 7.48 11.78 22.05
C ALA A 237 7.27 13.26 22.38
N THR A 238 7.92 14.16 21.65
CA THR A 238 7.70 15.62 21.77
C THR A 238 6.26 16.01 21.40
N ALA A 239 5.61 15.24 20.52
CA ALA A 239 4.20 15.40 20.16
C ALA A 239 3.22 14.87 21.21
N GLY A 240 3.72 14.25 22.30
CA GLY A 240 2.93 13.61 23.35
C GLY A 240 2.27 12.30 22.90
N LEU A 241 2.79 11.69 21.82
CA LEU A 241 2.16 10.51 21.21
C LEU A 241 2.64 9.20 21.83
N THR A 242 3.77 9.19 22.53
CA THR A 242 4.35 7.98 23.13
C THR A 242 4.10 7.85 24.63
N ASP A 243 3.40 8.80 25.26
CA ASP A 243 3.19 8.85 26.70
C ASP A 243 2.46 7.58 27.19
N ASP A 244 3.07 6.83 28.12
CA ASP A 244 2.58 5.54 28.63
C ASP A 244 2.36 4.45 27.56
N ARG A 245 2.89 4.63 26.35
CA ARG A 245 2.75 3.71 25.21
C ARG A 245 4.07 3.01 24.89
N PRO A 246 4.04 1.76 24.41
CA PRO A 246 5.25 1.06 24.03
C PRO A 246 5.91 1.73 22.83
N ALA A 247 7.22 1.98 22.91
CA ALA A 247 7.96 2.63 21.84
C ALA A 247 9.44 2.22 21.81
N VAL A 248 10.10 2.47 20.68
CA VAL A 248 11.56 2.38 20.53
C VAL A 248 12.08 3.59 19.74
N THR A 249 13.37 3.87 19.83
CA THR A 249 14.06 4.91 19.05
C THR A 249 15.48 4.47 18.74
N HIS A 250 16.30 5.34 18.15
CA HIS A 250 17.72 5.08 17.98
C HIS A 250 18.40 4.74 19.31
N ALA A 251 19.33 3.78 19.30
CA ALA A 251 19.96 3.26 20.52
C ALA A 251 20.62 4.36 21.39
N SER A 252 21.17 5.41 20.77
CA SER A 252 21.77 6.55 21.48
C SER A 252 20.78 7.45 22.20
N ALA A 253 19.48 7.28 21.94
CA ALA A 253 18.40 8.16 22.37
C ALA A 253 17.35 7.44 23.24
N LEU A 254 17.55 6.15 23.55
CA LEU A 254 16.60 5.35 24.34
C LEU A 254 16.37 5.90 25.75
N GLU A 255 17.41 6.41 26.41
CA GLU A 255 17.24 6.97 27.75
C GLU A 255 16.41 8.25 27.74
N GLU A 256 16.63 9.13 26.77
CA GLU A 256 15.81 10.32 26.59
C GLU A 256 14.36 9.95 26.28
N LEU A 257 14.12 8.89 25.48
CA LEU A 257 12.77 8.40 25.24
C LEU A 257 12.11 7.92 26.54
N ARG A 258 12.84 7.20 27.43
CA ARG A 258 12.31 6.81 28.76
C ARG A 258 11.95 8.03 29.60
N GLU A 259 12.76 9.08 29.57
CA GLU A 259 12.52 10.32 30.32
C GLU A 259 11.24 11.05 29.88
N THR A 260 10.74 10.81 28.65
CA THR A 260 9.47 11.37 28.18
C THR A 260 8.24 10.68 28.76
N GLY A 261 8.37 9.49 29.36
CA GLY A 261 7.25 8.68 29.86
C GLY A 261 6.82 7.54 28.94
N ALA A 262 7.56 7.29 27.84
CA ALA A 262 7.31 6.14 26.98
C ALA A 262 7.72 4.81 27.63
N ASP A 263 6.96 3.74 27.35
CA ASP A 263 7.33 2.38 27.73
C ASP A 263 8.34 1.80 26.73
N VAL A 264 9.63 2.05 26.97
CA VAL A 264 10.68 1.69 26.01
C VAL A 264 10.85 0.17 25.89
N ARG A 265 10.64 -0.35 24.68
CA ARG A 265 10.81 -1.77 24.34
C ARG A 265 12.11 -1.99 23.58
N ASP A 266 12.79 -3.09 23.91
CA ASP A 266 13.98 -3.55 23.15
C ASP A 266 13.52 -4.37 21.95
N ALA A 267 13.28 -3.67 20.84
CA ALA A 267 12.77 -4.23 19.60
C ALA A 267 13.27 -3.40 18.41
N ARG A 268 13.26 -3.98 17.21
CA ARG A 268 13.62 -3.23 16.01
C ARG A 268 12.46 -2.37 15.52
N VAL A 269 11.25 -2.88 15.71
CA VAL A 269 9.97 -2.21 15.45
C VAL A 269 9.04 -2.45 16.64
N VAL A 270 8.31 -1.43 17.05
CA VAL A 270 7.23 -1.50 18.04
C VAL A 270 5.96 -1.01 17.37
N ASP A 271 4.90 -1.83 17.41
CA ASP A 271 3.58 -1.52 16.88
C ASP A 271 2.57 -1.45 18.03
N ASP A 272 1.96 -0.28 18.21
CA ASP A 272 0.89 -0.02 19.17
C ASP A 272 -0.40 0.42 18.46
N GLY A 273 -0.71 -0.18 17.31
CA GLY A 273 -1.94 0.03 16.58
C GLY A 273 -1.88 1.24 15.63
N ASP A 274 -2.15 2.44 16.15
CA ASP A 274 -2.12 3.71 15.39
C ASP A 274 -0.77 4.46 15.48
N LEU A 275 0.14 3.96 16.32
CA LEU A 275 1.48 4.47 16.52
C LEU A 275 2.49 3.35 16.29
N LEU A 276 3.49 3.61 15.45
CA LEU A 276 4.61 2.71 15.24
C LEU A 276 5.93 3.44 15.47
N THR A 277 6.91 2.74 16.01
CA THR A 277 8.26 3.28 16.16
C THR A 277 9.29 2.25 15.77
N ALA A 278 10.39 2.70 15.19
CA ALA A 278 11.49 1.85 14.77
C ALA A 278 12.81 2.37 15.30
N GLY A 279 13.75 1.44 15.50
CA GLY A 279 15.09 1.72 15.96
C GLY A 279 15.92 2.52 14.96
N GLY A 280 17.24 2.44 15.08
CA GLY A 280 18.14 3.25 14.27
C GLY A 280 18.14 2.90 12.79
N VAL A 281 18.16 3.93 11.94
CA VAL A 281 18.61 3.94 10.54
C VAL A 281 18.00 2.86 9.66
N THR A 282 18.64 1.70 9.56
CA THR A 282 18.17 0.58 8.74
C THR A 282 16.88 -0.04 9.25
N SER A 283 16.50 0.23 10.51
CA SER A 283 15.23 -0.25 11.08
C SER A 283 14.01 0.32 10.36
N GLY A 284 14.17 1.42 9.61
CA GLY A 284 13.14 1.93 8.70
C GLY A 284 12.76 0.94 7.60
N LEU A 285 13.68 0.08 7.15
CA LEU A 285 13.38 -0.98 6.18
C LEU A 285 12.47 -2.04 6.78
N ASP A 286 12.75 -2.51 8.00
CA ASP A 286 11.90 -3.51 8.66
C ASP A 286 10.53 -2.94 9.02
N LEU A 287 10.48 -1.67 9.46
CA LEU A 287 9.22 -0.96 9.69
C LEU A 287 8.37 -0.92 8.41
N ALA A 288 8.97 -0.53 7.29
CA ALA A 288 8.24 -0.41 6.03
C ALA A 288 7.80 -1.78 5.51
N LEU A 289 8.65 -2.81 5.59
CA LEU A 289 8.28 -4.17 5.20
C LEU A 289 7.13 -4.71 6.05
N TYR A 290 7.18 -4.47 7.36
CA TYR A 290 6.11 -4.83 8.29
C TYR A 290 4.79 -4.09 7.98
N LEU A 291 4.87 -2.81 7.64
CA LEU A 291 3.69 -2.02 7.25
C LEU A 291 3.11 -2.49 5.91
N VAL A 292 3.96 -2.86 4.94
CA VAL A 292 3.52 -3.45 3.67
C VAL A 292 2.75 -4.73 3.90
N GLU A 293 3.24 -5.63 4.77
CA GLU A 293 2.51 -6.84 5.17
C GLU A 293 1.14 -6.52 5.77
N ARG A 294 1.09 -5.55 6.69
CA ARG A 294 -0.15 -5.12 7.35
C ARG A 294 -1.16 -4.47 6.38
N ILE A 295 -0.69 -3.85 5.32
CA ILE A 295 -1.55 -3.20 4.30
C ILE A 295 -1.99 -4.20 3.24
N ALA A 296 -1.11 -5.13 2.84
CA ALA A 296 -1.41 -6.13 1.82
C ALA A 296 -2.41 -7.19 2.30
N ASP A 297 -2.50 -7.43 3.60
CA ASP A 297 -3.42 -8.38 4.19
C ASP A 297 -4.07 -7.78 5.47
N PRO A 298 -5.24 -7.13 5.35
CA PRO A 298 -5.88 -6.42 6.45
C PRO A 298 -6.37 -7.35 7.58
N ASP A 299 -6.49 -8.65 7.34
CA ASP A 299 -6.86 -9.66 8.35
C ASP A 299 -5.66 -10.06 9.26
N VAL A 300 -4.45 -9.57 8.97
CA VAL A 300 -3.20 -9.81 9.73
C VAL A 300 -3.10 -8.98 11.00
N ALA A 301 -4.04 -8.05 11.22
CA ALA A 301 -4.14 -7.34 12.48
C ALA A 301 -4.29 -8.28 13.69
N ASP A 302 -4.69 -9.54 13.50
CA ASP A 302 -5.00 -10.50 14.57
C ASP A 302 -4.34 -11.90 14.45
N THR A 303 -3.40 -12.12 13.52
CA THR A 303 -2.69 -13.42 13.40
C THR A 303 -1.17 -13.27 13.23
N ASP A 304 -0.43 -14.21 13.82
CA ASP A 304 1.05 -14.23 13.88
C ASP A 304 1.74 -14.55 12.54
N VAL A 305 1.02 -14.52 11.41
CA VAL A 305 1.60 -14.77 10.08
C VAL A 305 0.87 -13.90 9.06
N ALA A 306 1.51 -12.79 8.65
CA ALA A 306 1.13 -12.07 7.45
C ALA A 306 1.32 -12.95 6.23
N ASP A 307 0.53 -12.78 5.15
CA ASP A 307 0.89 -13.31 3.84
C ASP A 307 2.27 -12.72 3.44
N PRO A 308 3.37 -13.48 3.57
CA PRO A 308 4.73 -12.95 3.56
C PRO A 308 5.23 -12.68 2.14
N ASP A 309 4.47 -13.09 1.11
CA ASP A 309 4.95 -13.20 -0.26
C ASP A 309 5.40 -11.86 -0.85
N VAL A 310 4.72 -10.75 -0.54
CA VAL A 310 5.11 -9.44 -1.10
C VAL A 310 6.30 -8.81 -0.37
N ALA A 311 6.35 -8.85 0.95
CA ALA A 311 7.46 -8.28 1.71
C ALA A 311 8.75 -9.09 1.53
N ASP A 312 8.65 -10.43 1.45
CA ASP A 312 9.80 -11.28 1.11
C ASP A 312 10.29 -11.02 -0.32
N ARG A 313 9.38 -10.77 -1.26
CA ARG A 313 9.76 -10.37 -2.62
C ARG A 313 10.50 -9.04 -2.63
N ILE A 314 9.99 -8.01 -1.92
CA ILE A 314 10.67 -6.71 -1.81
C ILE A 314 12.04 -6.89 -1.19
N ALA A 315 12.14 -7.55 -0.03
CA ALA A 315 13.40 -7.82 0.64
C ALA A 315 14.42 -8.53 -0.26
N THR A 316 13.96 -9.48 -1.08
CA THR A 316 14.80 -10.14 -2.08
C THR A 316 15.31 -9.17 -3.15
N VAL A 317 14.45 -8.27 -3.67
CA VAL A 317 14.85 -7.29 -4.70
C VAL A 317 15.86 -6.29 -4.17
N ILE A 318 15.69 -5.80 -2.94
CA ILE A 318 16.61 -4.84 -2.32
C ILE A 318 17.82 -5.50 -1.63
N GLU A 319 17.99 -6.82 -1.81
CA GLU A 319 19.06 -7.62 -1.18
C GLU A 319 19.15 -7.41 0.35
N TYR A 320 18.00 -7.39 1.03
CA TYR A 320 17.89 -7.12 2.45
C TYR A 320 17.52 -8.36 3.27
N ASP A 321 18.41 -8.74 4.19
CA ASP A 321 18.13 -9.76 5.20
C ASP A 321 17.29 -9.15 6.34
N ARG A 322 15.99 -9.45 6.32
CA ARG A 322 15.02 -8.95 7.29
C ARG A 322 15.40 -9.36 8.73
N ARG A 323 15.23 -8.46 9.70
CA ARG A 323 15.45 -8.75 11.13
C ARG A 323 14.17 -8.50 11.92
N PHE A 324 13.32 -9.52 12.05
CA PHE A 324 12.01 -9.39 12.73
C PHE A 324 12.09 -9.55 14.23
N ASP A 325 12.35 -8.44 14.90
CA ASP A 325 11.99 -8.26 16.30
C ASP A 325 10.89 -7.18 16.36
N VAL A 326 9.64 -7.58 16.12
CA VAL A 326 8.45 -6.72 16.23
C VAL A 326 7.78 -6.99 17.57
N VAL A 327 7.62 -5.97 18.39
CA VAL A 327 6.82 -6.06 19.62
C VAL A 327 5.44 -5.43 19.36
N ARG A 328 4.39 -6.25 19.50
CA ARG A 328 2.98 -5.83 19.45
C ARG A 328 2.39 -5.78 20.86
N THR A 329 1.54 -4.79 21.11
CA THR A 329 0.64 -4.78 22.28
C THR A 329 -0.68 -5.40 21.87
N ALA A 330 -1.08 -6.50 22.54
CA ALA A 330 -2.40 -7.10 22.31
C ALA A 330 -3.48 -6.06 22.60
N GLY A 331 -4.48 -5.96 21.70
CA GLY A 331 -5.62 -5.07 21.85
C GLY A 331 -6.25 -5.20 23.22
N THR A 332 -6.62 -4.07 23.81
CA THR A 332 -7.35 -4.03 25.08
C THR A 332 -8.74 -4.63 24.86
N ASP A 333 -8.86 -5.93 25.07
CA ASP A 333 -10.15 -6.57 25.32
C ASP A 333 -10.66 -6.08 26.67
N ALA A 334 -11.46 -5.02 26.62
CA ALA A 334 -12.29 -4.60 27.73
C ALA A 334 -13.46 -5.59 27.89
N THR A 335 -13.16 -6.82 28.30
CA THR A 335 -14.15 -7.70 28.94
C THR A 335 -13.60 -8.20 30.27
N GLY A 336 -14.30 -7.80 31.33
CA GLY A 336 -13.88 -8.03 32.70
C GLY A 336 -13.79 -9.50 33.07
N GLY A 337 -12.69 -9.84 33.72
CA GLY A 337 -12.56 -11.05 34.53
C GLY A 337 -11.66 -10.72 35.70
N ARG A 338 -12.26 -10.38 36.85
CA ARG A 338 -11.57 -10.52 38.13
C ARG A 338 -11.23 -12.00 38.27
N ASP A 339 -9.96 -12.32 38.38
CA ASP A 339 -9.55 -13.56 39.03
C ASP A 339 -8.71 -13.21 40.26
N GLU A 340 -9.41 -13.16 41.39
CA GLU A 340 -8.79 -13.33 42.70
C GLU A 340 -8.61 -14.84 42.91
N SER A 341 -7.39 -15.36 42.85
CA SER A 341 -6.96 -16.47 43.72
C SER A 341 -5.48 -16.81 43.53
N GLU A 342 -4.74 -16.71 44.64
CA GLU A 342 -3.73 -17.66 45.18
C GLU A 342 -2.66 -18.23 44.21
N PHE A 343 -1.36 -18.26 44.53
CA PHE A 343 -0.68 -18.93 45.65
C PHE A 343 0.67 -18.20 45.91
N ASP A 344 0.94 -17.76 47.14
CA ASP A 344 1.73 -18.44 48.21
C ASP A 344 3.24 -18.18 48.12
#